data_AF-A0A517WAK0-F1
#
_entry.id   AF-A0A517WAK0-F1
#
_cell.length_a   1.000
_cell.length_b   1.000
_cell.length_c   1.000
_cell.angle_alpha   90.00
_cell.angle_beta   90.00
_cell.angle_gamma   90.00
#
_symmetry.space_group_name_H-M   'P 1'
#
loop_
_entity.id
_entity.type
_entity.pdbx_description
1 polymer ?
#
loop_
_entity_poly.entity_id
_entity_poly.type
_entity_poly.pdbx_seq_one_letter_code
_entity_poly.pdbx_strand_id
1 'polypeptide(L)'
;MLTAFNLPEETDELRAWLDDLLLQPELMSVVSQLAAVYAAENGAQPTLDDVLQDQRESVLEQGCQVLSPLQIQQLLTHPELLLELQEQLFLEGGAFWQERIAALTDEMEVSRGQDWLKQQIAEPPATEMQNVTTAPAFQTVSYRKIGIIGFVSAALVLVALFLNQEPAAPQGWGWNRPGALTADVPAAEYLNQLADSAEEWFNKPTETKAALETRLKQFRAGCETLINAPHPQLSQDDRTWLVERCQAWAGKLDEQIAALNEGADLKSADEAADALIRKLVKALRTRANTVG
;
A
#
# COMPACT_ATOMS: atom_id res chain seq x y z
N MET A 1 -14.42 2.39 8.46
CA MET A 1 -14.98 2.34 9.83
C MET A 1 -13.78 2.35 10.77
N LEU A 2 -13.76 3.17 11.82
CA LEU A 2 -12.56 3.32 12.66
C LEU A 2 -12.47 2.17 13.67
N THR A 3 -11.81 1.07 13.31
CA THR A 3 -11.68 -0.13 14.17
C THR A 3 -11.00 0.17 15.50
N ALA A 4 -10.14 1.20 15.54
CA ALA A 4 -9.48 1.66 16.77
C ALA A 4 -10.43 2.31 17.80
N PHE A 5 -11.70 2.60 17.45
CA PHE A 5 -12.68 3.15 18.40
C PHE A 5 -13.56 2.08 19.06
N ASN A 6 -13.37 0.80 18.74
CA ASN A 6 -14.08 -0.34 19.34
C ASN A 6 -13.13 -1.24 20.15
N LEU A 7 -12.21 -0.67 20.93
CA LEU A 7 -11.38 -1.49 21.84
C LEU A 7 -12.27 -2.11 22.92
N PRO A 8 -12.24 -3.44 23.12
CA PRO A 8 -12.88 -4.08 24.25
C PRO A 8 -12.32 -3.56 25.59
N GLU A 9 -13.19 -3.37 26.58
CA GLU A 9 -12.78 -2.94 27.93
C GLU A 9 -12.25 -4.11 28.77
N GLU A 10 -12.74 -5.33 28.51
CA GLU A 10 -12.36 -6.54 29.23
C GLU A 10 -11.08 -7.16 28.65
N THR A 11 -10.16 -7.58 29.53
CA THR A 11 -8.83 -8.08 29.09
C THR A 11 -8.93 -9.35 28.25
N ASP A 12 -9.84 -10.27 28.59
CA ASP A 12 -10.01 -11.53 27.84
C ASP A 12 -10.57 -11.27 26.43
N GLU A 13 -11.49 -10.32 26.31
CA GLU A 13 -12.03 -9.88 25.03
C GLU A 13 -10.98 -9.15 24.19
N LEU A 14 -10.11 -8.36 24.83
CA LEU A 14 -9.02 -7.65 24.17
C LEU A 14 -7.97 -8.60 23.62
N ARG A 15 -7.67 -9.71 24.31
CA ARG A 15 -6.77 -10.77 23.81
C ARG A 15 -7.34 -11.46 22.58
N ALA A 16 -8.62 -11.82 22.62
CA ALA A 16 -9.31 -12.43 21.47
C ALA A 16 -9.41 -11.45 20.28
N TRP A 17 -9.57 -10.15 20.56
CA TRP A 17 -9.59 -9.11 19.55
C TRP A 17 -8.22 -8.90 18.89
N LEU A 18 -7.12 -8.90 19.67
CA LEU A 18 -5.76 -8.79 19.11
C LEU A 18 -5.45 -9.95 18.16
N ASP A 19 -5.84 -11.13 18.59
CA ASP A 19 -5.80 -12.37 17.83
C ASP A 19 -6.46 -12.26 16.44
N ASP A 20 -7.66 -11.67 16.37
CA ASP A 20 -8.34 -11.42 15.09
C ASP A 20 -7.67 -10.30 14.31
N LEU A 21 -7.29 -9.21 14.98
CA LEU A 21 -6.68 -8.04 14.37
C LEU A 21 -5.38 -8.38 13.64
N LEU A 22 -4.52 -9.23 14.24
CA LEU A 22 -3.25 -9.67 13.66
C LEU A 22 -3.41 -10.45 12.36
N LEU A 23 -4.59 -10.98 12.06
CA LEU A 23 -4.87 -11.67 10.80
C LEU A 23 -5.55 -10.79 9.76
N GLN A 24 -5.87 -9.53 10.09
CA GLN A 24 -6.55 -8.63 9.17
C GLN A 24 -5.58 -8.02 8.15
N PRO A 25 -5.97 -7.91 6.86
CA PRO A 25 -5.14 -7.30 5.82
C PRO A 25 -4.96 -5.79 6.02
N GLU A 26 -5.81 -5.16 6.83
CA GLU A 26 -5.82 -3.72 7.07
C GLU A 26 -5.10 -3.32 8.37
N LEU A 27 -4.26 -4.19 8.96
CA LEU A 27 -3.57 -3.92 10.23
C LEU A 27 -2.85 -2.56 10.23
N MET A 28 -2.19 -2.20 9.12
CA MET A 28 -1.50 -0.91 8.97
C MET A 28 -2.42 0.31 9.17
N SER A 29 -3.69 0.21 8.77
CA SER A 29 -4.69 1.27 8.98
C SER A 29 -5.00 1.45 10.46
N VAL A 30 -5.12 0.34 11.21
CA VAL A 30 -5.37 0.35 12.65
C VAL A 30 -4.15 0.86 13.41
N VAL A 31 -2.95 0.42 13.03
CA VAL A 31 -1.69 0.90 13.60
C VAL A 31 -1.54 2.41 13.43
N SER A 32 -1.86 2.94 12.24
CA SER A 32 -1.83 4.39 11.98
C SER A 32 -2.81 5.16 12.86
N GLN A 33 -4.00 4.61 13.11
CA GLN A 33 -5.00 5.21 14.00
C GLN A 33 -4.54 5.19 15.46
N LEU A 34 -3.99 4.08 15.95
CA LEU A 34 -3.45 3.96 17.30
C LEU A 34 -2.24 4.88 17.50
N ALA A 35 -1.34 4.98 16.52
CA ALA A 35 -0.17 5.85 16.56
C ALA A 35 -0.55 7.34 16.62
N ALA A 36 -1.65 7.71 15.97
CA ALA A 36 -2.19 9.08 16.05
C ALA A 36 -2.74 9.42 17.45
N VAL A 37 -3.26 8.43 18.19
CA VAL A 37 -3.78 8.60 19.56
C VAL A 37 -2.65 8.64 20.60
N TYR A 38 -1.65 7.79 20.45
CA TYR A 38 -0.54 7.64 21.40
C TYR A 38 0.74 8.38 20.98
N ALA A 39 0.61 9.43 20.15
CA ALA A 39 1.71 10.22 19.59
C ALA A 39 2.90 10.35 20.56
N ALA A 40 4.01 9.73 20.18
CA ALA A 40 5.11 9.37 21.08
C ALA A 40 5.65 10.57 21.88
N GLU A 41 5.60 10.45 23.21
CA GLU A 41 6.56 11.16 24.06
C GLU A 41 7.96 10.63 23.74
N ASN A 42 8.97 11.50 23.66
CA ASN A 42 10.35 11.24 23.21
C ASN A 42 11.16 10.27 24.11
N GLY A 43 10.63 9.09 24.40
CA GLY A 43 11.30 7.98 25.09
C GLY A 43 11.92 6.98 24.12
N ALA A 44 12.79 6.12 24.63
CA ALA A 44 13.27 4.97 23.88
C ALA A 44 12.10 4.03 23.55
N GLN A 45 11.90 3.69 22.28
CA GLN A 45 10.88 2.73 21.86
C GLN A 45 11.28 1.32 22.33
N PRO A 46 10.38 0.59 23.01
CA PRO A 46 10.64 -0.80 23.37
C PRO A 46 10.63 -1.68 22.12
N THR A 47 11.41 -2.76 22.12
CA THR A 47 11.37 -3.78 21.07
C THR A 47 10.27 -4.80 21.33
N LEU A 48 9.89 -5.59 20.32
CA LEU A 48 8.91 -6.66 20.50
C LEU A 48 9.36 -7.68 21.56
N ASP A 49 10.66 -8.00 21.60
CA ASP A 49 11.24 -8.90 22.60
C ASP A 49 11.17 -8.30 24.02
N ASP A 50 11.36 -6.98 24.17
CA ASP A 50 11.22 -6.29 25.47
C ASP A 50 9.78 -6.35 26.01
N VAL A 51 8.80 -6.32 25.11
CA VAL A 51 7.37 -6.37 25.45
C VAL A 51 6.90 -7.81 25.68
N LEU A 52 7.21 -8.73 24.78
CA LEU A 52 6.74 -10.12 24.87
C LEU A 52 7.53 -10.95 25.88
N GLN A 53 8.81 -10.63 26.10
CA GLN A 53 9.68 -11.32 27.06
C GLN A 53 9.68 -12.83 26.84
N ASP A 54 9.45 -13.61 27.90
CA ASP A 54 9.38 -15.07 27.88
C ASP A 54 8.12 -15.62 27.19
N GLN A 55 7.12 -14.77 26.91
CA GLN A 55 5.85 -15.19 26.32
C GLN A 55 5.88 -15.27 24.79
N ARG A 56 6.97 -14.85 24.11
CA ARG A 56 7.05 -14.82 22.63
C ARG A 56 6.68 -16.16 21.99
N GLU A 57 7.32 -17.24 22.42
CA GLU A 57 7.07 -18.59 21.88
C GLU A 57 5.62 -19.03 22.15
N SER A 58 5.10 -18.72 23.35
CA SER A 58 3.72 -19.04 23.72
C SER A 58 2.70 -18.27 22.89
N VAL A 59 2.98 -17.01 22.51
CA VAL A 59 2.11 -16.23 21.61
C VAL A 59 2.11 -16.82 20.20
N LEU A 60 3.27 -17.23 19.69
CA LEU A 60 3.37 -17.89 18.39
C LEU A 60 2.69 -19.25 18.36
N GLU A 61 2.59 -19.96 19.49
CA GLU A 61 1.92 -21.26 19.56
C GLU A 61 0.43 -21.20 19.89
N GLN A 62 0.02 -20.27 20.76
CA GLN A 62 -1.29 -20.31 21.46
C GLN A 62 -2.10 -19.01 21.35
N GLY A 63 -1.57 -18.00 20.66
CA GLY A 63 -2.25 -16.71 20.51
C GLY A 63 -1.95 -15.72 21.63
N CYS A 64 -2.56 -14.54 21.52
CA CYS A 64 -2.47 -13.44 22.48
C CYS A 64 -3.11 -13.75 23.85
N GLN A 65 -3.73 -14.92 24.02
CA GLN A 65 -4.35 -15.37 25.26
C GLN A 65 -3.38 -15.43 26.45
N VAL A 66 -2.09 -15.62 26.18
CA VAL A 66 -1.03 -15.71 27.20
C VAL A 66 -0.49 -14.35 27.64
N LEU A 67 -0.92 -13.25 27.00
CA LEU A 67 -0.41 -11.91 27.29
C LEU A 67 -0.99 -11.34 28.60
N SER A 68 -0.12 -10.73 29.39
CA SER A 68 -0.55 -9.97 30.57
C SER A 68 -1.18 -8.62 30.16
N PRO A 69 -2.00 -8.00 31.04
CA PRO A 69 -2.59 -6.69 30.76
C PRO A 69 -1.55 -5.61 30.41
N LEU A 70 -0.38 -5.64 31.06
CA LEU A 70 0.70 -4.70 30.81
C LEU A 70 1.29 -4.86 29.41
N GLN A 71 1.48 -6.10 28.96
CA GLN A 71 2.03 -6.38 27.62
C GLN A 71 1.04 -5.95 26.54
N ILE A 72 -0.25 -6.21 26.76
CA ILE A 72 -1.31 -5.73 25.85
C ILE A 72 -1.31 -4.20 25.78
N GLN A 73 -1.22 -3.52 26.93
CA GLN A 73 -1.13 -2.07 26.96
C GLN A 73 0.10 -1.57 26.17
N GLN A 74 1.27 -2.19 26.38
CA GLN A 74 2.49 -1.81 25.67
C GLN A 74 2.38 -2.00 24.15
N LEU A 75 1.75 -3.08 23.69
CA LEU A 75 1.50 -3.29 22.26
C LEU A 75 0.53 -2.25 21.67
N LEU A 76 -0.45 -1.79 22.43
CA LEU A 76 -1.41 -0.78 21.98
C LEU A 76 -0.82 0.63 21.99
N THR A 77 0.11 0.92 22.92
CA THR A 77 0.82 2.22 22.99
C THR A 77 2.00 2.29 22.05
N HIS A 78 2.53 1.15 21.61
CA HIS A 78 3.59 1.01 20.59
C HIS A 78 3.06 0.17 19.41
N PRO A 79 2.07 0.68 18.66
CA PRO A 79 1.32 -0.11 17.69
C PRO A 79 2.16 -0.60 16.51
N GLU A 80 3.34 -0.01 16.26
CA GLU A 80 4.33 -0.52 15.31
C GLU A 80 4.75 -1.98 15.62
N LEU A 81 4.76 -2.37 16.89
CA LEU A 81 5.12 -3.73 17.32
C LEU A 81 4.08 -4.78 16.90
N LEU A 82 2.84 -4.35 16.62
CA LEU A 82 1.80 -5.25 16.11
C LEU A 82 2.13 -5.72 14.68
N LEU A 83 2.80 -4.89 13.86
CA LEU A 83 3.24 -5.27 12.52
C LEU A 83 4.39 -6.28 12.58
N GLU A 84 5.35 -6.05 13.48
CA GLU A 84 6.46 -6.98 13.72
C GLU A 84 5.93 -8.33 14.23
N LEU A 85 4.96 -8.32 15.14
CA LEU A 85 4.32 -9.54 15.63
C LEU A 85 3.56 -10.28 14.52
N GLN A 86 2.85 -9.57 13.64
CA GLN A 86 2.18 -10.17 12.49
C GLN A 86 3.17 -10.84 11.53
N GLU A 87 4.31 -10.21 11.25
CA GLU A 87 5.36 -10.81 10.43
C GLU A 87 5.87 -12.12 11.05
N GLN A 88 6.22 -12.10 12.35
CA GLN A 88 6.70 -13.29 13.05
C GLN A 88 5.65 -14.41 13.09
N LEU A 89 4.37 -14.05 13.27
CA LEU A 89 3.26 -14.99 13.23
C LEU A 89 3.12 -15.67 11.87
N PHE A 90 3.25 -14.93 10.76
CA PHE A 90 3.16 -15.52 9.42
C PHE A 90 4.37 -16.39 9.05
N LEU A 91 5.54 -16.14 9.66
CA LEU A 91 6.76 -16.92 9.42
C LEU A 91 6.90 -18.13 10.34
N GLU A 92 6.58 -17.97 11.62
CA GLU A 92 6.89 -18.91 12.71
C GLU A 92 5.64 -19.37 13.48
N GLY A 93 4.45 -18.92 13.10
CA GLY A 93 3.21 -19.24 13.80
C GLY A 93 2.88 -20.74 13.81
N GLY A 94 2.52 -21.22 15.00
CA GLY A 94 2.13 -22.61 15.24
C GLY A 94 0.73 -22.96 14.72
N ALA A 95 0.27 -24.15 15.10
CA ALA A 95 -0.98 -24.72 14.61
C ALA A 95 -2.21 -23.81 14.86
N PHE A 96 -2.24 -23.10 15.98
CA PHE A 96 -3.31 -22.16 16.33
C PHE A 96 -3.54 -21.10 15.23
N TRP A 97 -2.47 -20.47 14.76
CA TRP A 97 -2.55 -19.44 13.73
C TRP A 97 -2.81 -20.02 12.34
N GLN A 98 -2.19 -21.15 12.03
CA GLN A 98 -2.40 -21.83 10.75
C GLN A 98 -3.85 -22.24 10.56
N GLU A 99 -4.51 -22.77 11.59
CA GLU A 99 -5.92 -23.15 11.55
C GLU A 99 -6.82 -21.93 11.32
N ARG A 100 -6.56 -20.81 11.98
CA ARG A 100 -7.33 -19.56 11.77
C ARG A 100 -7.11 -18.95 10.39
N ILE A 101 -5.88 -18.93 9.90
CA ILE A 101 -5.57 -18.44 8.54
C ILE A 101 -6.30 -19.31 7.51
N ALA A 102 -6.28 -20.64 7.69
CA ALA A 102 -7.02 -21.55 6.82
C ALA A 102 -8.54 -21.27 6.87
N ALA A 103 -9.10 -21.02 8.06
CA ALA A 103 -10.52 -20.68 8.22
C ALA A 103 -10.92 -19.35 7.56
N LEU A 104 -9.99 -18.38 7.46
CA LEU A 104 -10.21 -17.10 6.77
C LEU A 104 -10.06 -17.20 5.25
N THR A 105 -9.54 -18.32 4.76
CA THR A 105 -9.21 -18.52 3.36
C THR A 105 -10.33 -19.31 2.67
N ASP A 106 -10.98 -18.73 1.66
CA ASP A 106 -11.91 -19.49 0.82
C ASP A 106 -11.10 -20.43 -0.09
N GLU A 107 -11.14 -21.73 0.22
CA GLU A 107 -10.43 -22.78 -0.53
C GLU A 107 -10.79 -22.78 -2.03
N MET A 108 -11.99 -22.34 -2.41
CA MET A 108 -12.38 -22.24 -3.83
C MET A 108 -11.72 -21.05 -4.52
N GLU A 109 -11.61 -19.90 -3.84
CA GLU A 109 -10.89 -18.72 -4.35
C GLU A 109 -9.39 -19.04 -4.52
N VAL A 110 -8.79 -19.72 -3.53
CA VAL A 110 -7.39 -20.14 -3.60
C VAL A 110 -7.16 -21.16 -4.70
N SER A 111 -8.03 -22.17 -4.84
CA SER A 111 -7.90 -23.16 -5.91
C SER A 111 -8.02 -22.51 -7.29
N ARG A 112 -8.95 -21.57 -7.46
CA ARG A 112 -9.11 -20.79 -8.70
C ARG A 112 -7.87 -19.96 -9.02
N GLY A 113 -7.30 -19.30 -8.02
CA GLY A 113 -6.06 -18.53 -8.17
C GLY A 113 -4.85 -19.41 -8.52
N GLN A 114 -4.73 -20.58 -7.89
CA GLN A 114 -3.67 -21.55 -8.19
C GLN A 114 -3.79 -22.11 -9.61
N ASP A 115 -5.00 -22.43 -10.06
CA ASP A 115 -5.22 -22.93 -11.42
C ASP A 115 -4.92 -21.86 -12.47
N TRP A 116 -5.30 -20.60 -12.20
CA TRP A 116 -4.90 -19.47 -13.04
C TRP A 116 -3.37 -19.31 -13.11
N LEU A 117 -2.67 -19.42 -11.97
CA LEU A 117 -1.21 -19.28 -11.92
C LEU A 117 -0.51 -20.42 -12.68
N LYS A 118 -1.02 -21.65 -12.55
CA LYS A 118 -0.51 -22.82 -13.29
C LYS A 118 -0.67 -22.64 -14.79
N GLN A 119 -1.77 -22.05 -15.25
CA GLN A 119 -1.97 -21.73 -16.67
C GLN A 119 -0.95 -20.70 -17.17
N GLN A 120 -0.70 -19.65 -16.40
CA GLN A 120 0.30 -18.62 -16.72
C GLN A 120 1.75 -19.17 -16.75
N ILE A 121 2.06 -20.13 -15.89
CA ILE A 121 3.40 -20.76 -15.84
C ILE A 121 3.54 -21.84 -16.93
N ALA A 122 2.44 -22.53 -17.30
CA ALA A 122 2.44 -23.60 -18.29
C ALA A 122 2.38 -23.07 -19.74
N GLU A 123 1.93 -21.84 -19.97
CA GLU A 123 2.04 -21.19 -21.28
C GLU A 123 3.50 -20.78 -21.53
N PRO A 124 4.18 -21.33 -22.56
CA PRO A 124 5.42 -20.76 -23.03
C PRO A 124 5.13 -19.35 -23.56
N PRO A 125 6.00 -18.35 -23.31
CA PRO A 125 5.79 -17.02 -23.87
C PRO A 125 5.63 -17.15 -25.38
N ALA A 126 4.56 -16.58 -25.93
CA ALA A 126 4.32 -16.54 -27.35
C ALA A 126 5.56 -15.94 -28.02
N THR A 127 6.25 -16.72 -28.83
CA THR A 127 7.41 -16.29 -29.61
C THR A 127 6.95 -15.30 -30.68
N GLU A 128 6.69 -14.06 -30.30
CA GLU A 128 6.71 -12.95 -31.23
C GLU A 128 8.18 -12.69 -31.58
N MET A 129 8.60 -13.18 -32.74
CA MET A 129 9.89 -12.83 -33.35
C MET A 129 9.91 -11.33 -33.69
N GLN A 130 10.20 -10.49 -32.70
CA GLN A 130 10.70 -9.16 -32.94
C GLN A 130 12.16 -9.29 -33.38
N ASN A 131 12.45 -8.84 -34.60
CA ASN A 131 13.81 -8.70 -35.14
C ASN A 131 14.57 -7.70 -34.26
N VAL A 132 15.25 -8.19 -33.22
CA VAL A 132 16.17 -7.40 -32.43
C VAL A 132 17.46 -7.25 -33.24
N THR A 133 17.72 -6.02 -33.67
CA THR A 133 19.02 -5.56 -34.16
C THR A 133 20.11 -6.01 -33.18
N THR A 134 21.13 -6.67 -33.74
CA THR A 134 22.29 -7.27 -33.06
C THR A 134 22.85 -6.40 -31.94
N ALA A 135 22.70 -6.85 -30.70
CA ALA A 135 23.46 -6.38 -29.55
C ALA A 135 24.94 -6.83 -29.68
N PRO A 136 25.93 -6.05 -29.20
CA PRO A 136 27.33 -6.42 -29.33
C PRO A 136 27.67 -7.66 -28.50
N ALA A 137 28.60 -8.44 -29.03
CA ALA A 137 29.03 -9.73 -28.50
C ALA A 137 29.58 -9.61 -27.06
N PHE A 138 28.91 -10.27 -26.11
CA PHE A 138 29.49 -10.55 -24.81
C PHE A 138 30.57 -11.63 -24.97
N GLN A 139 31.80 -11.27 -24.62
CA GLN A 139 32.97 -12.15 -24.67
C GLN A 139 32.79 -13.32 -23.69
N THR A 140 32.88 -14.54 -24.21
CA THR A 140 32.81 -15.78 -23.43
C THR A 140 34.15 -16.04 -22.75
N VAL A 141 34.22 -15.84 -21.43
CA VAL A 141 35.38 -16.27 -20.64
C VAL A 141 35.17 -17.70 -20.17
N SER A 142 35.97 -18.60 -20.73
CA SER A 142 36.03 -20.02 -20.39
C SER A 142 36.65 -20.22 -19.00
N TYR A 143 35.86 -20.67 -18.03
CA TYR A 143 36.38 -21.19 -16.75
C TYR A 143 36.38 -22.71 -16.77
N ARG A 144 37.52 -23.26 -17.22
CA ARG A 144 37.90 -24.66 -16.96
C ARG A 144 38.59 -24.72 -15.60
N LYS A 145 37.89 -25.34 -14.63
CA LYS A 145 38.35 -25.94 -13.35
C LYS A 145 39.13 -25.05 -12.37
N ILE A 146 38.42 -24.48 -11.39
CA ILE A 146 38.95 -24.19 -10.05
C ILE A 146 37.98 -24.79 -9.02
N GLY A 147 38.55 -25.45 -8.01
CA GLY A 147 37.88 -26.38 -7.10
C GLY A 147 36.89 -25.76 -6.10
N ILE A 148 36.02 -26.64 -5.61
CA ILE A 148 34.96 -26.42 -4.62
C ILE A 148 35.55 -25.93 -3.30
N ILE A 149 35.37 -24.64 -2.96
CA ILE A 149 35.21 -24.12 -1.58
C ILE A 149 34.33 -22.85 -1.65
N GLY A 150 33.21 -22.81 -0.90
CA GLY A 150 32.55 -21.56 -0.48
C GLY A 150 31.36 -21.07 -1.31
N PHE A 151 30.28 -21.84 -1.38
CA PHE A 151 29.02 -21.44 -2.02
C PHE A 151 28.05 -20.83 -0.97
N VAL A 152 28.29 -19.60 -0.49
CA VAL A 152 27.30 -18.86 0.34
C VAL A 152 27.26 -17.34 0.06
N SER A 153 28.23 -16.76 -0.65
CA SER A 153 28.38 -15.30 -0.71
C SER A 153 27.78 -14.59 -1.94
N ALA A 154 27.09 -15.28 -2.85
CA ALA A 154 26.35 -14.62 -3.94
C ALA A 154 24.85 -14.48 -3.65
N ALA A 155 24.27 -15.44 -2.91
CA ALA A 155 22.87 -15.38 -2.49
C ALA A 155 22.64 -14.26 -1.46
N LEU A 156 23.54 -14.05 -0.51
CA LEU A 156 23.42 -12.96 0.46
C LEU A 156 23.60 -11.57 -0.15
N VAL A 157 24.34 -11.43 -1.25
CA VAL A 157 24.47 -10.12 -1.94
C VAL A 157 23.22 -9.83 -2.77
N LEU A 158 22.61 -10.84 -3.40
CA LEU A 158 21.33 -10.67 -4.08
C LEU A 158 20.17 -10.49 -3.09
N VAL A 159 20.19 -11.19 -1.96
CA VAL A 159 19.22 -11.05 -0.86
C VAL A 159 19.40 -9.72 -0.12
N ALA A 160 20.62 -9.23 0.11
CA ALA A 160 20.82 -7.88 0.64
C ALA A 160 20.40 -6.79 -0.37
N LEU A 161 20.56 -7.01 -1.69
CA LEU A 161 20.02 -6.09 -2.70
C LEU A 161 18.49 -6.17 -2.84
N PHE A 162 17.87 -7.33 -2.55
CA PHE A 162 16.41 -7.51 -2.55
C PHE A 162 15.73 -7.09 -1.23
N LEU A 163 16.41 -7.23 -0.09
CA LEU A 163 15.93 -6.86 1.25
C LEU A 163 16.25 -5.40 1.61
N ASN A 164 17.29 -4.81 1.00
CA ASN A 164 17.62 -3.39 1.11
C ASN A 164 17.08 -2.57 -0.08
N GLN A 165 16.30 -3.22 -0.96
CA GLN A 165 15.23 -2.50 -1.64
C GLN A 165 14.19 -2.22 -0.57
N GLU A 166 14.32 -1.07 0.11
CA GLU A 166 13.09 -0.33 0.42
C GLU A 166 12.25 -0.40 -0.86
N PRO A 167 10.99 -0.86 -0.84
CA PRO A 167 10.13 -0.62 -1.97
C PRO A 167 10.22 0.89 -2.17
N ALA A 168 10.92 1.33 -3.22
CA ALA A 168 11.17 2.74 -3.45
C ALA A 168 9.79 3.37 -3.32
N ALA A 169 9.58 4.16 -2.25
CA ALA A 169 8.25 4.61 -1.83
C ALA A 169 7.49 4.92 -3.10
N PRO A 170 6.46 4.11 -3.46
CA PRO A 170 6.09 3.83 -4.85
C PRO A 170 6.21 5.13 -5.57
N GLN A 171 7.23 5.32 -6.43
CA GLN A 171 7.61 6.64 -6.92
C GLN A 171 6.31 7.36 -7.24
N GLY A 172 5.92 8.26 -6.33
CA GLY A 172 4.53 8.70 -6.34
C GLY A 172 4.28 9.29 -7.71
N TRP A 173 3.05 9.33 -8.15
CA TRP A 173 2.74 10.14 -9.32
C TRP A 173 1.56 11.02 -8.96
N GLY A 174 1.44 12.14 -9.65
CA GLY A 174 0.55 13.21 -9.26
C GLY A 174 0.76 13.63 -7.80
N TRP A 175 -0.32 13.65 -7.02
CA TRP A 175 -0.33 14.21 -5.66
C TRP A 175 0.25 13.31 -4.58
N ASN A 176 0.51 12.03 -4.89
CA ASN A 176 1.16 11.10 -3.96
C ASN A 176 2.70 11.21 -4.00
N ARG A 177 3.27 12.09 -4.83
CA ARG A 177 4.71 12.35 -4.84
C ARG A 177 5.14 13.05 -3.54
N PRO A 178 6.28 12.65 -2.94
CA PRO A 178 6.92 13.44 -1.89
C PRO A 178 7.13 14.88 -2.38
N GLY A 179 6.67 15.84 -1.59
CA GLY A 179 6.77 17.25 -1.90
C GLY A 179 5.75 17.81 -2.91
N ALA A 180 4.80 17.01 -3.41
CA ALA A 180 3.76 17.48 -4.33
C ALA A 180 2.88 18.61 -3.74
N LEU A 181 2.79 18.68 -2.41
CA LEU A 181 1.94 19.63 -1.68
C LEU A 181 2.73 20.69 -0.89
N THR A 182 4.06 20.65 -0.93
CA THR A 182 4.93 21.41 -0.02
C THR A 182 5.52 22.67 -0.65
N ALA A 183 4.78 23.32 -1.54
CA ALA A 183 5.29 24.49 -2.25
C ALA A 183 5.00 25.77 -1.46
N ASP A 184 6.04 26.49 -1.02
CA ASP A 184 5.94 27.87 -0.52
C ASP A 184 5.71 28.82 -1.70
N VAL A 185 4.55 28.67 -2.35
CA VAL A 185 4.17 29.39 -3.57
C VAL A 185 2.81 30.03 -3.41
N PRO A 186 2.50 31.10 -4.17
CA PRO A 186 1.18 31.72 -4.15
C PRO A 186 0.04 30.75 -4.51
N ALA A 187 -1.16 31.00 -3.98
CA ALA A 187 -2.36 30.17 -4.17
C ALA A 187 -2.63 29.76 -5.64
N ALA A 188 -2.52 30.72 -6.57
CA ALA A 188 -2.73 30.47 -7.99
C ALA A 188 -1.69 29.51 -8.58
N GLU A 189 -0.43 29.67 -8.19
CA GLU A 189 0.66 28.80 -8.63
C GLU A 189 0.49 27.39 -8.03
N TYR A 190 0.11 27.31 -6.76
CA TYR A 190 -0.17 26.05 -6.08
C TYR A 190 -1.28 25.26 -6.81
N LEU A 191 -2.41 25.89 -7.14
CA LEU A 191 -3.50 25.22 -7.87
C LEU A 191 -3.11 24.79 -9.29
N ASN A 192 -2.25 25.55 -9.98
CA ASN A 192 -1.71 25.13 -11.27
C ASN A 192 -0.77 23.93 -11.14
N GLN A 193 0.10 23.90 -10.13
CA GLN A 193 0.97 22.74 -9.86
C GLN A 193 0.15 21.48 -9.55
N LEU A 194 -0.96 21.61 -8.81
CA LEU A 194 -1.89 20.50 -8.60
C LEU A 194 -2.52 20.03 -9.92
N ALA A 195 -2.88 20.96 -10.82
CA ALA A 195 -3.43 20.61 -12.12
C ALA A 195 -2.41 19.88 -12.99
N ASP A 196 -1.16 20.34 -13.02
CA ASP A 196 -0.08 19.72 -13.78
C ASP A 196 0.26 18.32 -13.23
N SER A 197 0.24 18.16 -11.91
CA SER A 197 0.39 16.86 -11.26
C SER A 197 -0.74 15.89 -11.64
N ALA A 198 -1.98 16.37 -11.79
CA ALA A 198 -3.10 15.55 -12.25
C ALA A 198 -2.99 15.18 -13.75
N GLU A 199 -2.38 16.03 -14.57
CA GLU A 199 -2.11 15.73 -15.99
C GLU A 199 -1.13 14.56 -16.17
N GLU A 200 -0.33 14.22 -15.15
CA GLU A 200 0.49 13.01 -15.19
C GLU A 200 -0.32 11.73 -15.38
N TRP A 201 -1.64 11.76 -15.17
CA TRP A 201 -2.57 10.69 -15.55
C TRP A 201 -2.27 10.19 -16.98
N PHE A 202 -2.12 11.11 -17.93
CA PHE A 202 -1.97 10.83 -19.36
C PHE A 202 -0.56 10.36 -19.76
N ASN A 203 0.40 10.33 -18.83
CA ASN A 203 1.77 9.93 -19.14
C ASN A 203 1.93 8.41 -19.37
N LYS A 204 0.95 7.61 -18.95
CA LYS A 204 1.01 6.15 -19.07
C LYS A 204 -0.32 5.61 -19.61
N PRO A 205 -0.31 4.87 -20.74
CA PRO A 205 -1.51 4.23 -21.26
C PRO A 205 -1.96 3.08 -20.35
N THR A 206 -3.27 2.88 -20.31
CA THR A 206 -4.00 1.89 -19.50
C THR A 206 -4.54 0.78 -20.41
N GLU A 207 -3.62 -0.10 -20.84
CA GLU A 207 -3.89 -1.09 -21.89
C GLU A 207 -4.74 -2.30 -21.45
N THR A 208 -4.98 -2.46 -20.14
CA THR A 208 -5.76 -3.56 -19.58
C THR A 208 -6.72 -3.06 -18.51
N LYS A 209 -7.81 -3.80 -18.24
CA LYS A 209 -8.76 -3.48 -17.16
C LYS A 209 -8.06 -3.40 -15.79
N ALA A 210 -7.16 -4.35 -15.49
CA ALA A 210 -6.40 -4.34 -14.25
C ALA A 210 -5.47 -3.13 -14.13
N ALA A 211 -4.82 -2.72 -15.24
CA ALA A 211 -3.98 -1.52 -15.25
C ALA A 211 -4.81 -0.24 -15.03
N LEU A 212 -5.99 -0.14 -15.67
CA LEU A 212 -6.91 0.97 -15.49
C LEU A 212 -7.45 1.04 -14.06
N GLU A 213 -7.89 -0.08 -13.50
CA GLU A 213 -8.38 -0.15 -12.11
C GLU A 213 -7.30 0.29 -11.12
N THR A 214 -6.06 -0.19 -11.31
CA THR A 214 -4.91 0.22 -10.50
C THR A 214 -4.66 1.71 -10.59
N ARG A 215 -4.68 2.27 -11.82
CA ARG A 215 -4.47 3.70 -12.06
C ARG A 215 -5.56 4.55 -11.40
N LEU A 216 -6.82 4.14 -11.51
CA LEU A 216 -7.97 4.79 -10.87
C LEU A 216 -7.83 4.79 -9.35
N LYS A 217 -7.50 3.65 -8.74
CA LYS A 217 -7.26 3.53 -7.28
C LYS A 217 -6.13 4.45 -6.82
N GLN A 218 -5.04 4.52 -7.57
CA GLN A 218 -3.92 5.42 -7.27
C GLN A 218 -4.31 6.90 -7.35
N PHE A 219 -5.07 7.30 -8.39
CA PHE A 219 -5.53 8.69 -8.50
C PHE A 219 -6.53 9.04 -7.40
N ARG A 220 -7.44 8.11 -7.06
CA ARG A 220 -8.35 8.23 -5.92
C ARG A 220 -7.57 8.44 -4.63
N ALA A 221 -6.55 7.64 -4.35
CA ALA A 221 -5.68 7.83 -3.18
C ALA A 221 -5.04 9.24 -3.18
N GLY A 222 -4.68 9.77 -4.36
CA GLY A 222 -4.25 11.16 -4.50
C GLY A 222 -5.30 12.18 -4.05
N CYS A 223 -6.58 11.96 -4.36
CA CYS A 223 -7.66 12.82 -3.86
C CYS A 223 -7.73 12.83 -2.33
N GLU A 224 -7.53 11.68 -1.67
CA GLU A 224 -7.46 11.61 -0.20
C GLU A 224 -6.27 12.37 0.37
N THR A 225 -5.12 12.26 -0.27
CA THR A 225 -3.92 13.03 0.08
C THR A 225 -4.20 14.53 0.03
N LEU A 226 -4.95 15.01 -0.97
CA LEU A 226 -5.41 16.40 -1.01
C LEU A 226 -6.42 16.72 0.11
N ILE A 227 -7.46 15.89 0.28
CA ILE A 227 -8.52 16.14 1.29
C ILE A 227 -7.94 16.33 2.69
N ASN A 228 -6.94 15.52 3.06
CA ASN A 228 -6.35 15.52 4.39
C ASN A 228 -5.21 16.54 4.57
N ALA A 229 -4.73 17.17 3.50
CA ALA A 229 -3.62 18.10 3.57
C ALA A 229 -4.01 19.47 4.15
N PRO A 230 -3.06 20.18 4.78
CA PRO A 230 -3.32 21.48 5.40
C PRO A 230 -3.53 22.62 4.39
N HIS A 231 -2.97 22.52 3.19
CA HIS A 231 -3.02 23.55 2.13
C HIS A 231 -2.74 24.99 2.61
N PRO A 232 -1.60 25.25 3.25
CA PRO A 232 -1.31 26.55 3.87
C PRO A 232 -1.29 27.73 2.87
N GLN A 233 -1.16 27.45 1.58
CA GLN A 233 -1.14 28.44 0.50
C GLN A 233 -2.55 28.96 0.14
N LEU A 234 -3.61 28.26 0.56
CA LEU A 234 -4.98 28.58 0.19
C LEU A 234 -5.72 29.29 1.30
N SER A 235 -6.61 30.22 0.91
CA SER A 235 -7.62 30.77 1.82
C SER A 235 -8.54 29.65 2.33
N GLN A 236 -9.27 29.90 3.43
CA GLN A 236 -10.22 28.92 3.95
C GLN A 236 -11.32 28.57 2.92
N ASP A 237 -11.79 29.55 2.15
CA ASP A 237 -12.80 29.35 1.11
C ASP A 237 -12.25 28.52 -0.05
N ASP A 238 -11.01 28.77 -0.48
CA ASP A 238 -10.37 28.01 -1.55
C ASP A 238 -10.02 26.59 -1.11
N ARG A 239 -9.58 26.42 0.14
CA ARG A 239 -9.35 25.10 0.73
C ARG A 239 -10.65 24.30 0.80
N THR A 240 -11.73 24.91 1.27
CA THR A 240 -13.05 24.26 1.35
C THR A 240 -13.52 23.84 -0.04
N TRP A 241 -13.43 24.75 -1.02
CA TRP A 241 -13.73 24.43 -2.41
C TRP A 241 -12.88 23.26 -2.93
N LEU A 242 -11.57 23.24 -2.66
CA LEU A 242 -10.68 22.18 -3.14
C LEU A 242 -11.06 20.82 -2.53
N VAL A 243 -11.33 20.78 -1.23
CA VAL A 243 -11.71 19.57 -0.50
C VAL A 243 -13.04 19.03 -1.02
N GLU A 244 -14.08 19.88 -1.16
CA GLU A 244 -15.38 19.47 -1.70
C GLU A 244 -15.25 18.93 -3.14
N ARG A 245 -14.41 19.55 -3.96
CA ARG A 245 -14.16 19.07 -5.33
C ARG A 245 -13.44 17.73 -5.32
N CYS A 246 -12.42 17.54 -4.49
CA CYS A 246 -11.70 16.28 -4.37
C CYS A 246 -12.61 15.15 -3.88
N GLN A 247 -13.50 15.41 -2.91
CA GLN A 247 -14.51 14.46 -2.46
C GLN A 247 -15.46 14.06 -3.60
N ALA A 248 -15.97 15.04 -4.36
CA ALA A 248 -16.85 14.77 -5.50
C ALA A 248 -16.14 14.02 -6.64
N TRP A 249 -14.85 14.27 -6.87
CA TRP A 249 -14.05 13.52 -7.84
C TRP A 249 -13.74 12.11 -7.36
N ALA A 250 -13.41 11.92 -6.08
CA ALA A 250 -13.21 10.62 -5.47
C ALA A 250 -14.45 9.73 -5.64
N GLY A 251 -15.64 10.24 -5.34
CA GLY A 251 -16.89 9.47 -5.54
C GLY A 251 -17.11 9.03 -6.99
N LYS A 252 -16.77 9.87 -7.98
CA LYS A 252 -16.86 9.49 -9.41
C LYS A 252 -15.83 8.45 -9.81
N LEU A 253 -14.64 8.49 -9.21
CA LEU A 253 -13.62 7.47 -9.43
C LEU A 253 -14.06 6.14 -8.81
N ASP A 254 -14.66 6.17 -7.62
CA ASP A 254 -15.22 4.99 -6.95
C ASP A 254 -16.33 4.35 -7.79
N GLU A 255 -17.23 5.15 -8.38
CA GLU A 255 -18.24 4.69 -9.35
C GLU A 255 -17.61 4.02 -10.59
N GLN A 256 -16.53 4.59 -11.14
CA GLN A 256 -15.84 4.01 -12.31
C GLN A 256 -15.11 2.71 -11.96
N ILE A 257 -14.47 2.63 -10.79
CA ILE A 257 -13.82 1.41 -10.30
C ILE A 257 -14.87 0.30 -10.12
N ALA A 258 -16.01 0.60 -9.49
CA ALA A 258 -17.10 -0.35 -9.32
C ALA A 258 -17.63 -0.84 -10.67
N ALA A 259 -17.92 0.07 -11.61
CA ALA A 259 -18.39 -0.30 -12.95
C ALA A 259 -17.40 -1.18 -13.70
N LEU A 260 -16.09 -0.91 -13.59
CA LEU A 260 -15.05 -1.71 -14.21
C LEU A 260 -15.01 -3.14 -13.64
N ASN A 261 -15.21 -3.28 -12.32
CA ASN A 261 -15.26 -4.57 -11.61
C ASN A 261 -16.55 -5.35 -11.91
N GLU A 262 -17.65 -4.67 -12.18
CA GLU A 262 -18.91 -5.26 -12.66
C GLU A 262 -18.87 -5.64 -14.15
N GLY A 263 -17.75 -5.38 -14.83
CA GLY A 263 -17.52 -5.86 -16.19
C GLY A 263 -17.66 -4.82 -17.29
N ALA A 264 -17.70 -3.51 -16.96
CA ALA A 264 -17.69 -2.45 -17.97
C ALA A 264 -16.55 -2.61 -18.99
N ASP A 265 -16.81 -2.21 -20.24
CA ASP A 265 -15.83 -2.25 -21.32
C ASP A 265 -14.62 -1.36 -21.01
N LEU A 266 -13.42 -1.85 -21.31
CA LEU A 266 -12.16 -1.15 -21.03
C LEU A 266 -12.11 0.20 -21.74
N LYS A 267 -12.41 0.23 -23.03
CA LYS A 267 -12.30 1.46 -23.82
C LYS A 267 -13.24 2.53 -23.30
N SER A 268 -14.48 2.16 -23.03
CA SER A 268 -15.49 3.07 -22.49
C SER A 268 -15.13 3.60 -21.09
N ALA A 269 -14.59 2.73 -20.22
CA ALA A 269 -14.12 3.12 -18.90
C ALA A 269 -12.90 4.06 -18.95
N ASP A 270 -11.96 3.77 -19.85
CA ASP A 270 -10.75 4.58 -20.07
C ASP A 270 -11.10 5.99 -20.58
N GLU A 271 -11.98 6.08 -21.59
CA GLU A 271 -12.48 7.36 -22.11
C GLU A 271 -13.23 8.17 -21.03
N ALA A 272 -13.99 7.50 -20.16
CA ALA A 272 -14.69 8.15 -19.05
C ALA A 272 -13.73 8.66 -17.97
N ALA A 273 -12.68 7.92 -17.65
CA ALA A 273 -11.62 8.34 -16.74
C ALA A 273 -10.89 9.56 -17.31
N ASP A 274 -10.42 9.49 -18.55
CA ASP A 274 -9.78 10.59 -19.27
C ASP A 274 -10.63 11.86 -19.25
N ALA A 275 -11.93 11.74 -19.54
CA ALA A 275 -12.86 12.85 -19.54
C ALA A 275 -13.03 13.46 -18.14
N LEU A 276 -13.04 12.65 -17.09
CA LEU A 276 -13.10 13.12 -15.70
C LEU A 276 -11.84 13.91 -15.33
N ILE A 277 -10.67 13.37 -15.64
CA ILE A 277 -9.39 14.01 -15.32
C ILE A 277 -9.24 15.34 -16.06
N ARG A 278 -9.58 15.41 -17.36
CA ARG A 278 -9.60 16.68 -18.12
C ARG A 278 -10.51 17.73 -17.48
N LYS A 279 -11.68 17.33 -16.99
CA LYS A 279 -12.63 18.25 -16.32
C LYS A 279 -12.07 18.76 -14.99
N LEU A 280 -11.43 17.88 -14.21
CA LEU A 280 -10.79 18.21 -12.95
C LEU A 280 -9.63 19.19 -13.14
N VAL A 281 -8.72 18.89 -14.08
CA VAL A 281 -7.59 19.77 -14.41
C VAL A 281 -8.08 21.15 -14.83
N LYS A 282 -9.11 21.19 -15.69
CA LYS A 282 -9.74 22.46 -16.08
C LYS A 282 -10.32 23.21 -14.90
N ALA A 283 -10.95 22.53 -13.94
CA ALA A 283 -11.51 23.18 -12.76
C ALA A 283 -10.43 23.80 -11.87
N LEU A 284 -9.32 23.09 -11.65
CA LEU A 284 -8.16 23.60 -10.90
C LEU A 284 -7.57 24.85 -11.57
N ARG A 285 -7.28 24.77 -12.87
CA ARG A 285 -6.77 25.93 -13.65
C ARG A 285 -7.74 27.10 -13.68
N THR A 286 -9.04 26.83 -13.74
CA THR A 286 -10.07 27.88 -13.68
C THR A 286 -10.06 28.56 -12.32
N ARG A 287 -10.00 27.79 -11.23
CA ARG A 287 -9.95 28.35 -9.87
C ARG A 287 -8.66 29.14 -9.65
N ALA A 288 -7.52 28.67 -10.16
CA ALA A 288 -6.24 29.36 -10.12
C ALA A 288 -6.30 30.80 -10.68
N ASN A 289 -7.17 31.07 -11.67
CA ASN A 289 -7.36 32.42 -12.23
C ASN A 289 -8.25 33.33 -11.37
N THR A 290 -8.92 32.77 -10.35
CA THR A 290 -9.88 33.48 -9.50
C THR A 290 -9.46 33.57 -8.03
N VAL A 291 -8.43 32.83 -7.63
CA VAL A 291 -7.87 32.91 -6.27
C VAL A 291 -7.02 34.17 -6.13
N GLY A 292 -7.04 34.77 -4.93
CA GLY A 292 -6.32 35.99 -4.58
C GLY A 292 -5.82 35.93 -3.15
#